data_AF-A0A350NLK8-F1
#
_entry.id   AF-A0A350NLK8-F1
#
_cell.length_a   1.000
_cell.length_b   1.000
_cell.length_c   1.000
_cell.angle_alpha   90.00
_cell.angle_beta   90.00
_cell.angle_gamma   90.00
#
_symmetry.space_group_name_H-M   'P 1'
#
loop_
_entity.id
_entity.type
_entity.pdbx_description
1 polymer ?
#
loop_
_entity_poly.entity_id
_entity_poly.type
_entity_poly.pdbx_seq_one_letter_code
_entity_poly.pdbx_strand_id
1 'polypeptide(L)'
;MRHGLNKDFASRLARIKPESRACVIVPSLVWKTPPAYRQDIGAYLNWLASLPANDTFSLFQTSARIEVLNKCSDLQKARDQAVEVLNLWYEQYYRAVESDLAPKLAEKAELQKIAAKDANPEDFIEQLTFGLRMQPIAATQTVVLIPQYHFSPWDVYDLTRDSLILYYPANIDTVEPGKPSLALLRLTRALSDENRLRILRFLSEGQRSFSEVVRFSGLAKSTVHHHLVALRASGLVRILVADGNPGNPDRFTLRPGVTEYVSEQLSGFLNE
;
A
#
# COMPACT_ATOMS: atom_id res chain seq x y z
N MET A 1 -7.06 5.33 -20.75
CA MET A 1 -7.93 4.20 -21.16
C MET A 1 -8.64 3.64 -19.92
N ARG A 2 -9.97 3.73 -19.82
CA ARG A 2 -10.71 2.83 -18.92
C ARG A 2 -10.78 1.49 -19.65
N HIS A 3 -9.84 0.59 -19.37
CA HIS A 3 -9.73 -0.72 -20.05
C HIS A 3 -10.97 -1.55 -19.75
N GLY A 4 -12.00 -1.40 -20.60
CA GLY A 4 -13.32 -2.00 -20.45
C GLY A 4 -13.20 -3.47 -20.07
N LEU A 5 -13.36 -3.75 -18.77
CA LEU A 5 -13.33 -5.10 -18.23
C LEU A 5 -14.51 -5.86 -18.86
N ASN A 6 -14.24 -7.07 -19.33
CA ASN A 6 -15.26 -7.91 -19.94
C ASN A 6 -16.42 -8.16 -18.93
N LYS A 7 -17.69 -8.11 -19.37
CA LYS A 7 -18.84 -8.44 -18.51
C LYS A 7 -18.75 -9.86 -17.93
N ASP A 8 -18.11 -10.77 -18.65
CA ASP A 8 -17.85 -12.13 -18.17
C ASP A 8 -16.83 -12.14 -17.02
N PHE A 9 -15.82 -11.25 -17.03
CA PHE A 9 -14.82 -11.15 -15.97
C PHE A 9 -15.42 -10.82 -14.60
N ALA A 10 -16.29 -9.80 -14.53
CA ALA A 10 -16.97 -9.45 -13.28
C ALA A 10 -17.85 -10.60 -12.76
N SER A 11 -18.51 -11.31 -13.68
CA SER A 11 -19.35 -12.47 -13.36
C SER A 11 -18.53 -13.66 -12.85
N ARG A 12 -17.35 -13.92 -13.43
CA ARG A 12 -16.41 -14.95 -12.99
C ARG A 12 -15.84 -14.62 -11.62
N LEU A 13 -15.36 -13.38 -11.40
CA LEU A 13 -14.89 -12.94 -10.08
C LEU A 13 -15.98 -13.05 -9.00
N ALA A 14 -17.22 -12.68 -9.31
CA ALA A 14 -18.33 -12.77 -8.34
C ALA A 14 -18.69 -14.23 -7.97
N ARG A 15 -18.37 -15.21 -8.81
CA ARG A 15 -18.59 -16.64 -8.55
C ARG A 15 -17.50 -17.25 -7.67
N ILE A 16 -16.30 -16.65 -7.65
CA ILE A 16 -15.22 -17.07 -6.76
C ILE A 16 -15.64 -16.66 -5.34
N LYS A 17 -16.20 -17.61 -4.60
CA LYS A 17 -16.48 -17.44 -3.17
C LYS A 17 -15.15 -17.61 -2.44
N PRO A 18 -14.58 -16.53 -1.87
CA PRO A 18 -13.35 -16.67 -1.11
C PRO A 18 -13.61 -17.60 0.09
N GLU A 19 -12.72 -18.59 0.30
CA GLU A 19 -12.73 -19.65 1.33
C GLU A 19 -12.64 -19.09 2.78
N SER A 20 -13.43 -18.07 3.13
CA SER A 20 -13.10 -17.00 4.10
C SER A 20 -12.26 -15.90 3.44
N ARG A 21 -12.22 -14.72 4.06
CA ARG A 21 -11.31 -13.61 3.69
C ARG A 21 -9.85 -14.04 3.90
N ALA A 22 -9.37 -15.01 3.13
CA ALA A 22 -8.01 -15.51 3.17
C ALA A 22 -7.10 -14.41 2.62
N CYS A 23 -6.82 -13.43 3.48
CA CYS A 23 -5.73 -12.47 3.36
C CYS A 23 -4.40 -13.20 3.51
N VAL A 24 -4.15 -14.24 2.71
CA VAL A 24 -2.77 -14.44 2.30
C VAL A 24 -2.56 -13.37 1.27
N ILE A 25 -1.86 -12.34 1.69
CA ILE A 25 -1.41 -11.30 0.80
C ILE A 25 -0.55 -12.00 -0.24
N VAL A 26 -1.10 -12.21 -1.45
CA VAL A 26 -0.40 -12.66 -2.65
C VAL A 26 1.05 -12.16 -2.69
N PRO A 27 1.32 -10.90 -2.35
CA PRO A 27 2.68 -10.38 -2.21
C PRO A 27 3.65 -11.11 -1.28
N SER A 28 3.20 -11.59 -0.12
CA SER A 28 4.06 -12.38 0.77
C SER A 28 4.42 -13.71 0.12
N LEU A 29 3.50 -14.32 -0.62
CA LEU A 29 3.79 -15.51 -1.44
C LEU A 29 4.82 -15.20 -2.53
N VAL A 30 4.68 -14.07 -3.24
CA VAL A 30 5.66 -13.61 -4.25
C VAL A 30 7.04 -13.41 -3.61
N TRP A 31 7.11 -12.76 -2.44
CA TRP A 31 8.37 -12.55 -1.72
C TRP A 31 9.05 -13.86 -1.30
N LYS A 32 8.27 -14.89 -0.94
CA LYS A 32 8.78 -16.22 -0.55
C LYS A 32 8.95 -17.17 -1.74
N THR A 33 8.62 -16.75 -2.96
CA THR A 33 8.81 -17.54 -4.20
C THR A 33 10.30 -17.73 -4.51
N PRO A 34 10.75 -18.89 -5.04
CA PRO A 34 12.14 -19.04 -5.49
C PRO A 34 12.53 -18.00 -6.56
N PRO A 35 13.75 -17.44 -6.54
CA PRO A 35 14.16 -16.36 -7.46
C PRO A 35 13.95 -16.67 -8.95
N ALA A 36 14.10 -17.94 -9.35
CA ALA A 36 13.92 -18.40 -10.73
C ALA A 36 12.51 -18.14 -11.29
N TYR A 37 11.49 -18.01 -10.43
CA TYR A 37 10.09 -17.80 -10.84
C TYR A 37 9.61 -16.36 -10.64
N ARG A 38 10.44 -15.45 -10.11
CA ARG A 38 10.01 -14.06 -9.78
C ARG A 38 10.01 -13.10 -10.96
N GLN A 39 10.72 -13.43 -12.03
CA GLN A 39 10.97 -12.52 -13.15
C GLN A 39 9.89 -12.58 -14.23
N ASP A 40 9.04 -13.60 -14.21
CA ASP A 40 7.99 -13.81 -15.20
C ASP A 40 6.68 -14.20 -14.49
N ILE A 41 5.60 -13.50 -14.81
CA ILE A 41 4.29 -13.72 -14.18
C ILE A 41 3.77 -15.12 -14.50
N GLY A 42 3.95 -15.59 -15.73
CA GLY A 42 3.55 -16.93 -16.13
C GLY A 42 4.31 -18.01 -15.35
N ALA A 43 5.62 -17.85 -15.20
CA ALA A 43 6.47 -18.75 -14.42
C ALA A 43 6.05 -18.78 -12.95
N TYR A 44 5.76 -17.63 -12.34
CA TYR A 44 5.23 -17.55 -10.98
C TYR A 44 3.90 -18.30 -10.83
N LEU A 45 2.93 -18.03 -11.73
CA LEU A 45 1.60 -18.63 -11.64
C LEU A 45 1.63 -20.14 -11.89
N ASN A 46 2.43 -20.61 -12.85
CA ASN A 46 2.62 -22.03 -13.11
C ASN A 46 3.30 -22.73 -11.94
N TRP A 47 4.34 -22.12 -11.36
CA TRP A 47 4.99 -22.64 -10.15
C TRP A 47 3.99 -22.77 -9.00
N LEU A 48 3.26 -21.70 -8.69
CA LEU A 48 2.29 -21.69 -7.60
C LEU A 48 1.21 -22.77 -7.80
N ALA A 49 0.71 -22.92 -9.03
CA ALA A 49 -0.27 -23.95 -9.41
C ALA A 49 0.28 -25.38 -9.33
N SER A 50 1.60 -25.56 -9.50
CA SER A 50 2.24 -26.88 -9.50
C SER A 50 2.56 -27.41 -8.10
N LEU A 51 2.49 -26.58 -7.06
CA LEU A 51 2.89 -27.00 -5.72
C LEU A 51 2.08 -28.22 -5.26
N PRO A 52 2.67 -29.22 -4.60
CA PRO A 52 1.89 -30.22 -3.88
C PRO A 52 1.26 -29.62 -2.61
N ALA A 53 0.34 -30.37 -1.98
CA ALA A 53 -0.35 -29.91 -0.77
C ALA A 53 0.62 -29.57 0.38
N ASN A 54 1.67 -30.37 0.57
CA ASN A 54 2.68 -30.15 1.61
C ASN A 54 3.44 -28.84 1.38
N ASP A 55 3.89 -28.58 0.15
CA ASP A 55 4.63 -27.35 -0.17
C ASP A 55 3.73 -26.12 -0.12
N THR A 56 2.47 -26.26 -0.52
CA THR A 56 1.45 -25.21 -0.37
C THR A 56 1.27 -24.87 1.10
N PHE A 57 1.15 -25.88 1.97
CA PHE A 57 1.05 -25.70 3.41
C PHE A 57 2.28 -24.99 3.98
N SER A 58 3.49 -25.44 3.64
CA SER A 58 4.74 -24.82 4.10
C SER A 58 4.90 -23.36 3.63
N LEU A 59 4.56 -23.07 2.38
CA LEU A 59 4.60 -21.71 1.83
C LEU A 59 3.63 -20.79 2.60
N PHE A 60 2.41 -21.23 2.84
CA PHE A 60 1.41 -20.43 3.54
C PHE A 60 1.80 -20.21 5.01
N GLN A 61 2.34 -21.22 5.68
CA GLN A 61 2.84 -21.09 7.06
C GLN A 61 3.94 -20.05 7.24
N THR A 62 4.76 -19.84 6.20
CA THR A 62 5.86 -18.85 6.21
C THR A 62 5.44 -17.49 5.66
N SER A 63 4.31 -17.41 4.95
CA SER A 63 3.86 -16.21 4.23
C SER A 63 2.70 -15.48 4.92
N ALA A 64 1.96 -16.14 5.81
CA ALA A 64 0.78 -15.58 6.47
C ALA A 64 0.87 -15.68 7.99
N ARG A 65 0.12 -14.81 8.69
CA ARG A 65 -0.03 -14.91 10.14
C ARG A 65 -0.89 -16.10 10.54
N ILE A 66 -0.66 -16.61 11.75
CA ILE A 66 -1.39 -17.77 12.28
C ILE A 66 -2.91 -17.52 12.35
N GLU A 67 -3.33 -16.28 12.64
CA GLU A 67 -4.75 -15.92 12.73
C GLU A 67 -5.46 -15.93 11.37
N VAL A 68 -4.70 -15.74 10.28
CA VAL A 68 -5.20 -15.88 8.90
C VAL A 68 -5.27 -17.36 8.53
N LEU A 69 -4.20 -18.11 8.82
CA LEU A 69 -4.13 -19.55 8.52
C LEU A 69 -5.24 -20.34 9.22
N ASN A 70 -5.52 -20.02 10.48
CA ASN A 70 -6.58 -20.68 11.25
C ASN A 70 -7.99 -20.43 10.70
N LYS A 71 -8.17 -19.43 9.84
CA LYS A 71 -9.46 -19.13 9.17
C LYS A 71 -9.58 -19.82 7.81
N CYS A 72 -8.51 -20.38 7.28
CA CYS A 72 -8.50 -21.06 6.00
C CYS A 72 -8.64 -22.58 6.21
N SER A 73 -9.80 -23.12 5.85
CA SER A 73 -10.10 -24.56 5.98
C SER A 73 -9.28 -25.43 5.02
N ASP A 74 -9.00 -24.92 3.82
CA ASP A 74 -8.30 -25.67 2.78
C ASP A 74 -7.28 -24.75 2.06
N LEU A 75 -5.99 -24.92 2.40
CA LEU A 75 -4.91 -24.12 1.81
C LEU A 75 -4.66 -24.45 0.33
N GLN A 76 -4.92 -25.70 -0.07
CA GLN A 76 -4.75 -26.13 -1.45
C GLN A 76 -5.78 -25.41 -2.33
N LYS A 77 -7.05 -25.44 -1.91
CA LYS A 77 -8.12 -24.72 -2.58
C LYS A 77 -7.92 -23.21 -2.56
N ALA A 78 -7.45 -22.64 -1.44
CA ALA A 78 -7.15 -21.21 -1.36
C ALA A 78 -6.04 -20.79 -2.35
N ARG A 79 -5.00 -21.62 -2.51
CA ARG A 79 -3.98 -21.40 -3.52
C ARG A 79 -4.55 -21.51 -4.94
N ASP A 80 -5.38 -22.51 -5.24
CA ASP A 80 -5.96 -22.67 -6.57
C ASP A 80 -6.86 -21.48 -6.93
N GLN A 81 -7.65 -20.99 -5.97
CA GLN A 81 -8.43 -19.75 -6.11
C GLN A 81 -7.52 -18.53 -6.35
N ALA A 82 -6.40 -18.40 -5.63
CA ALA A 82 -5.47 -17.30 -5.84
C ALA A 82 -4.88 -17.33 -7.26
N VAL A 83 -4.45 -18.50 -7.74
CA VAL A 83 -3.97 -18.69 -9.11
C VAL A 83 -5.04 -18.32 -10.13
N GLU A 84 -6.29 -18.76 -9.94
CA GLU A 84 -7.40 -18.41 -10.83
C GLU A 84 -7.64 -16.90 -10.89
N VAL A 85 -7.75 -16.24 -9.73
CA VAL A 85 -7.97 -14.78 -9.65
C VAL A 85 -6.83 -14.00 -10.28
N LEU A 86 -5.57 -14.40 -10.03
CA LEU A 86 -4.41 -13.71 -10.59
C LEU A 86 -4.30 -13.88 -12.10
N ASN A 87 -4.54 -15.08 -12.64
CA ASN A 87 -4.61 -15.30 -14.09
C ASN A 87 -5.71 -14.44 -14.71
N LEU A 88 -6.90 -14.40 -14.10
CA LEU A 88 -8.01 -13.56 -14.56
C LEU A 88 -7.64 -12.08 -14.64
N TRP A 89 -7.01 -11.54 -13.58
CA TRP A 89 -6.54 -10.15 -13.58
C TRP A 89 -5.42 -9.90 -14.59
N TYR A 90 -4.52 -10.87 -14.77
CA TYR A 90 -3.46 -10.78 -15.76
C TYR A 90 -4.02 -10.69 -17.17
N GLU A 91 -4.86 -11.65 -17.56
CA GLU A 91 -5.45 -11.75 -18.89
C GLU A 91 -6.32 -10.54 -19.25
N GLN A 92 -7.16 -10.08 -18.33
CA GLN A 92 -8.19 -9.08 -18.61
C GLN A 92 -7.69 -7.64 -18.46
N TYR A 93 -6.61 -7.43 -17.71
CA TYR A 93 -6.15 -6.09 -17.36
C TYR A 93 -4.63 -5.95 -17.45
N TYR A 94 -3.87 -6.69 -16.63
CA TYR A 94 -2.46 -6.37 -16.42
C TYR A 94 -1.64 -6.54 -17.70
N ARG A 95 -1.89 -7.59 -18.49
CA ARG A 95 -1.23 -7.84 -19.77
C ARG A 95 -1.29 -6.65 -20.73
N ALA A 96 -2.35 -5.85 -20.70
CA ALA A 96 -2.52 -4.68 -21.58
C ALA A 96 -1.68 -3.47 -21.14
N VAL A 97 -1.27 -3.41 -19.88
CA VAL A 97 -0.50 -2.29 -19.30
C VAL A 97 0.92 -2.70 -18.90
N GLU A 98 1.23 -3.99 -18.86
CA GLU A 98 2.49 -4.56 -18.38
C GLU A 98 3.71 -3.93 -19.06
N SER A 99 3.70 -3.81 -20.39
CA SER A 99 4.84 -3.27 -21.15
C SER A 99 5.17 -1.80 -20.83
N ASP A 100 4.18 -1.02 -20.39
CA ASP A 100 4.37 0.37 -19.97
C ASP A 100 4.66 0.49 -18.47
N LEU A 101 3.97 -0.30 -17.66
CA LEU A 101 3.98 -0.14 -16.20
C LEU A 101 5.12 -0.89 -15.52
N ALA A 102 5.42 -2.13 -15.94
CA ALA A 102 6.43 -2.96 -15.29
C ALA A 102 7.84 -2.34 -15.31
N PRO A 103 8.33 -1.77 -16.44
CA PRO A 103 9.64 -1.11 -16.45
C PRO A 103 9.71 0.08 -15.49
N LYS A 104 8.65 0.89 -15.41
CA LYS A 104 8.59 2.06 -14.52
C LYS A 104 8.60 1.65 -13.04
N LEU A 105 7.88 0.58 -12.69
CA LEU A 105 7.90 0.04 -11.31
C LEU A 105 9.27 -0.55 -10.96
N ALA A 106 9.92 -1.25 -11.89
CA ALA A 106 11.27 -1.79 -11.70
C ALA A 106 12.31 -0.68 -11.51
N GLU A 107 12.25 0.38 -12.32
CA GLU A 107 13.09 1.57 -12.16
C GLU A 107 12.92 2.20 -10.77
N LYS A 108 11.67 2.40 -10.33
CA LYS A 108 11.38 2.90 -8.97
C LYS A 108 11.95 1.98 -7.90
N ALA A 109 11.81 0.67 -8.03
CA ALA A 109 12.36 -0.29 -7.07
C ALA A 109 13.89 -0.18 -6.95
N GLU A 110 14.60 -0.12 -8.08
CA GLU A 110 16.07 -0.01 -8.07
C GLU A 110 16.56 1.34 -7.54
N LEU A 111 15.90 2.45 -7.88
CA LEU A 111 16.19 3.77 -7.29
C LEU A 111 16.05 3.75 -5.77
N GLN A 112 14.97 3.17 -5.25
CA GLN A 112 14.75 3.10 -3.80
C GLN A 112 15.70 2.11 -3.12
N LYS A 113 16.08 1.02 -3.78
CA LYS A 113 17.08 0.09 -3.28
C LYS A 113 18.45 0.72 -3.11
N ILE A 114 18.84 1.62 -4.02
CA ILE A 114 20.07 2.41 -3.89
C ILE A 114 19.96 3.38 -2.71
N ALA A 115 18.85 4.13 -2.62
CA ALA A 115 18.63 5.10 -1.55
C ALA A 115 18.55 4.47 -0.16
N ALA A 116 18.08 3.22 -0.05
CA ALA A 116 17.92 2.52 1.22
C ALA A 116 19.24 2.04 1.88
N LYS A 117 20.36 1.96 1.15
CA LYS A 117 21.58 1.28 1.63
C LYS A 117 22.14 1.87 2.94
N ASP A 118 22.13 3.20 3.06
CA ASP A 118 22.71 3.92 4.19
C ASP A 118 21.66 4.71 4.99
N ALA A 119 20.37 4.49 4.68
CA ALA A 119 19.29 5.20 5.32
C ALA A 119 18.87 4.55 6.64
N ASN A 120 18.43 5.35 7.61
CA ASN A 120 17.71 4.82 8.76
C ASN A 120 16.36 4.23 8.27
N PRO A 121 16.03 2.96 8.59
CA PRO A 121 14.82 2.32 8.07
C PRO A 121 13.51 3.06 8.41
N GLU A 122 13.36 3.58 9.62
CA GLU A 122 12.14 4.29 10.03
C GLU A 122 11.96 5.58 9.23
N ASP A 123 13.03 6.36 9.12
CA ASP A 123 13.00 7.65 8.41
C ASP A 123 12.85 7.43 6.90
N PHE A 124 13.50 6.40 6.35
CA PHE A 124 13.38 6.03 4.95
C PHE A 124 11.94 5.62 4.59
N ILE A 125 11.32 4.75 5.39
CA ILE A 125 9.94 4.32 5.15
C ILE A 125 9.00 5.52 5.28
N GLU A 126 9.19 6.36 6.29
CA GLU A 126 8.34 7.52 6.49
C GLU A 126 8.42 8.50 5.30
N GLN A 127 9.63 8.77 4.81
CA GLN A 127 9.84 9.60 3.63
C GLN A 127 9.20 8.98 2.37
N LEU A 128 9.43 7.69 2.14
CA LEU A 128 8.93 6.97 0.97
C LEU A 128 7.41 6.90 0.90
N THR A 129 6.76 6.80 2.05
CA THR A 129 5.30 6.66 2.19
C THR A 129 4.58 8.00 2.41
N PHE A 130 5.31 9.11 2.50
CA PHE A 130 4.78 10.43 2.85
C PHE A 130 4.09 10.49 4.23
N GLY A 131 4.61 9.76 5.21
CA GLY A 131 4.20 9.90 6.61
C GLY A 131 3.73 8.63 7.31
N LEU A 132 4.04 7.43 6.81
CA LEU A 132 3.86 6.20 7.60
C LEU A 132 5.11 5.98 8.45
N ARG A 133 5.02 6.28 9.75
CA ARG A 133 6.09 5.98 10.70
C ARG A 133 5.73 4.72 11.48
N MET A 134 6.58 3.71 11.38
CA MET A 134 6.36 2.44 12.07
C MET A 134 7.44 2.27 13.11
N GLN A 135 7.01 1.96 14.33
CA GLN A 135 7.96 1.59 15.38
C GLN A 135 8.49 0.18 15.13
N PRO A 136 9.72 -0.14 15.59
CA PRO A 136 10.25 -1.49 15.51
C PRO A 136 9.25 -2.50 16.07
N ILE A 137 8.86 -3.46 15.24
CA ILE A 137 7.96 -4.54 15.62
C ILE A 137 8.84 -5.69 16.10
N ALA A 138 8.72 -6.08 17.37
CA ALA A 138 9.59 -7.10 17.96
C ALA A 138 9.60 -8.43 17.20
N ALA A 139 8.50 -8.77 16.52
CA ALA A 139 8.35 -9.99 15.72
C ALA A 139 8.88 -9.86 14.27
N THR A 140 9.31 -8.68 13.83
CA THR A 140 9.65 -8.41 12.42
C THR A 140 11.08 -7.93 12.30
N GLN A 141 11.89 -8.69 11.56
CA GLN A 141 13.27 -8.31 11.27
C GLN A 141 13.48 -7.82 9.84
N THR A 142 12.46 -7.97 8.97
CA THR A 142 12.55 -7.63 7.55
C THR A 142 11.36 -6.78 7.13
N VAL A 143 11.63 -5.67 6.45
CA VAL A 143 10.60 -4.87 5.76
C VAL A 143 10.82 -5.03 4.25
N VAL A 144 9.77 -5.46 3.55
CA VAL A 144 9.75 -5.61 2.10
C VAL A 144 8.97 -4.45 1.51
N LEU A 145 9.67 -3.58 0.79
CA LEU A 145 9.10 -2.40 0.13
C LEU A 145 8.79 -2.72 -1.32
N ILE A 146 7.53 -2.55 -1.72
CA ILE A 146 7.04 -2.88 -3.06
C ILE A 146 6.42 -1.62 -3.68
N PRO A 147 6.98 -1.05 -4.77
CA PRO A 147 6.33 0.05 -5.46
C PRO A 147 5.00 -0.44 -6.05
N GLN A 148 3.93 0.36 -5.92
CA GLN A 148 2.66 0.11 -6.59
C GLN A 148 2.08 1.32 -7.28
N TYR A 149 1.21 1.03 -8.24
CA TYR A 149 0.50 2.03 -9.04
C TYR A 149 -0.97 2.19 -8.63
N HIS A 150 -1.70 1.09 -8.46
CA HIS A 150 -3.18 1.07 -8.40
C HIS A 150 -3.80 1.62 -7.12
N PHE A 151 -3.12 1.48 -5.99
CA PHE A 151 -3.59 2.02 -4.71
C PHE A 151 -3.11 3.45 -4.46
N SER A 152 -2.27 4.03 -5.33
CA SER A 152 -1.81 5.41 -5.19
C SER A 152 -2.98 6.39 -4.96
N PRO A 153 -2.90 7.28 -3.95
CA PRO A 153 -1.73 7.64 -3.14
C PRO A 153 -1.57 6.86 -1.83
N TRP A 154 -2.34 5.78 -1.61
CA TRP A 154 -2.35 5.06 -0.35
C TRP A 154 -1.21 4.06 -0.24
N ASP A 155 -0.69 3.95 0.97
CA ASP A 155 0.11 2.80 1.37
C ASP A 155 -0.81 1.63 1.73
N VAL A 156 -0.40 0.43 1.36
CA VAL A 156 -1.04 -0.81 1.82
C VAL A 156 0.04 -1.63 2.50
N TYR A 157 -0.18 -2.07 3.73
CA TYR A 157 0.81 -2.89 4.40
C TYR A 157 0.14 -4.02 5.16
N ASP A 158 0.93 -5.05 5.42
CA ASP A 158 0.51 -6.14 6.27
C ASP A 158 1.69 -6.82 6.91
N LEU A 159 1.42 -7.33 8.10
CA LEU A 159 2.38 -8.05 8.89
C LEU A 159 2.26 -9.53 8.55
N THR A 160 3.36 -10.13 8.10
CA THR A 160 3.47 -11.59 7.99
C THR A 160 4.06 -12.15 9.29
N ARG A 161 4.39 -13.45 9.31
CA ARG A 161 5.02 -14.09 10.47
C ARG A 161 6.35 -13.43 10.88
N ASP A 162 7.16 -13.02 9.91
CA ASP A 162 8.56 -12.58 10.13
C ASP A 162 8.91 -11.27 9.41
N SER A 163 8.00 -10.76 8.57
CA SER A 163 8.24 -9.65 7.67
C SER A 163 7.07 -8.67 7.72
N LEU A 164 7.33 -7.40 7.41
CA LEU A 164 6.30 -6.45 7.03
C LEU A 164 6.36 -6.28 5.52
N ILE A 165 5.25 -6.50 4.82
CA ILE A 165 5.12 -6.18 3.41
C ILE A 165 4.46 -4.81 3.30
N LEU A 166 5.09 -3.87 2.62
CA LEU A 166 4.60 -2.51 2.46
C LEU A 166 4.61 -2.10 0.99
N TYR A 167 3.43 -1.74 0.52
CA TYR A 167 3.13 -1.17 -0.77
C TYR A 167 3.15 0.34 -0.72
N TYR A 168 4.18 0.96 -1.27
CA TYR A 168 4.25 2.41 -1.33
C TYR A 168 3.80 2.91 -2.71
N PRO A 169 3.16 4.08 -2.79
CA PRO A 169 2.79 4.67 -4.05
C PRO A 169 4.05 5.02 -4.86
N ALA A 170 4.21 4.39 -6.03
CA ALA A 170 5.34 4.62 -6.92
C ALA A 170 5.33 6.01 -7.57
N ASN A 171 4.21 6.74 -7.44
CA ASN A 171 3.98 8.09 -8.00
C ASN A 171 4.44 8.19 -9.46
N ILE A 172 4.00 7.21 -10.26
CA ILE A 172 4.18 7.20 -11.71
C ILE A 172 3.17 8.18 -12.29
N ASP A 173 3.48 9.46 -12.18
CA ASP A 173 2.66 10.55 -12.72
C ASP A 173 3.03 10.77 -14.20
N THR A 174 2.02 11.09 -15.01
CA THR A 174 2.24 11.65 -16.35
C THR A 174 2.31 13.16 -16.19
N VAL A 175 3.53 13.71 -16.16
CA VAL A 175 3.73 15.15 -16.07
C VAL A 175 3.55 15.73 -17.47
N GLU A 176 2.50 16.52 -17.66
CA GLU A 176 2.32 17.31 -18.86
C GLU A 176 2.82 18.74 -18.60
N PRO A 177 3.64 19.34 -19.48
CA PRO A 177 4.14 20.69 -19.29
C PRO A 177 3.01 21.70 -19.00
N GLY A 178 3.19 22.52 -17.97
CA GLY A 178 2.21 23.53 -17.55
C GLY A 178 1.00 22.99 -16.79
N LYS A 179 0.90 21.67 -16.52
CA LYS A 179 -0.12 21.10 -15.64
C LYS A 179 0.48 20.73 -14.27
N PRO A 180 -0.24 21.01 -13.17
CA PRO A 180 0.24 20.67 -11.84
C PRO A 180 0.29 19.15 -11.64
N SER A 181 1.27 18.69 -10.86
CA SER A 181 1.38 17.28 -10.46
C SER A 181 0.15 16.82 -9.67
N LEU A 182 -0.09 15.50 -9.65
CA LEU A 182 -1.17 14.94 -8.84
C LEU A 182 -0.94 15.20 -7.34
N ALA A 183 0.32 15.23 -6.90
CA ALA A 183 0.68 15.60 -5.53
C ALA A 183 0.25 17.03 -5.19
N LEU A 184 0.60 18.01 -6.03
CA LEU A 184 0.20 19.41 -5.82
C LEU A 184 -1.33 19.60 -5.84
N LEU A 185 -2.02 18.90 -6.74
CA LEU A 185 -3.50 18.93 -6.78
C LEU A 185 -4.12 18.32 -5.52
N ARG A 186 -3.58 17.22 -4.99
CA ARG A 186 -4.05 16.62 -3.72
C ARG A 186 -3.81 17.59 -2.57
N LEU A 187 -2.63 18.22 -2.53
CA LEU A 187 -2.24 19.18 -1.51
C LEU A 187 -3.16 20.40 -1.46
N THR A 188 -3.34 21.08 -2.59
CA THR A 188 -4.19 22.28 -2.68
C THR A 188 -5.64 21.96 -2.34
N ARG A 189 -6.17 20.84 -2.83
CA ARG A 189 -7.51 20.36 -2.44
C ARG A 189 -7.56 20.06 -0.95
N ALA A 190 -6.53 19.46 -0.34
CA ALA A 190 -6.47 19.16 1.08
C ALA A 190 -6.59 20.42 1.96
N LEU A 191 -5.88 21.48 1.58
CA LEU A 191 -5.81 22.74 2.33
C LEU A 191 -7.02 23.66 2.12
N SER A 192 -7.82 23.45 1.06
CA SER A 192 -8.98 24.30 0.72
C SER A 192 -10.22 24.15 1.64
N ASP A 193 -10.16 23.35 2.70
CA ASP A 193 -11.30 23.06 3.59
C ASP A 193 -10.98 23.43 5.04
N GLU A 194 -11.87 24.21 5.65
CA GLU A 194 -11.70 24.76 6.98
C GLU A 194 -11.55 23.67 8.06
N ASN A 195 -12.36 22.60 8.00
CA ASN A 195 -12.31 21.52 8.99
C ASN A 195 -10.98 20.78 8.94
N ARG A 196 -10.44 20.55 7.74
CA ARG A 196 -9.11 19.98 7.55
C ARG A 196 -8.01 20.86 8.13
N LEU A 197 -8.06 22.18 7.93
CA LEU A 197 -7.10 23.11 8.55
C LEU A 197 -7.20 23.11 10.08
N ARG A 198 -8.41 23.05 10.64
CA ARG A 198 -8.63 22.93 12.09
C ARG A 198 -8.06 21.62 12.63
N ILE A 199 -8.25 20.51 11.93
CA ILE A 199 -7.65 19.21 12.28
C ILE A 199 -6.12 19.30 12.24
N LEU A 200 -5.52 19.89 11.20
CA LEU A 200 -4.06 20.04 11.12
C LEU A 200 -3.49 20.85 12.29
N ARG A 201 -4.16 21.95 12.68
CA ARG A 201 -3.77 22.73 13.86
C ARG A 201 -3.83 21.87 15.13
N PHE A 202 -4.89 21.09 15.33
CA PHE A 202 -5.00 20.19 16.48
C PHE A 202 -3.93 19.09 16.50
N LEU A 203 -3.55 18.58 15.32
CA LEU A 203 -2.48 17.59 15.17
C LEU A 203 -1.07 18.18 15.30
N SER A 204 -0.91 19.50 15.18
CA SER A 204 0.37 20.19 15.43
C SER A 204 0.74 20.26 16.91
N GLU A 205 -0.25 20.10 17.80
CA GLU A 205 -0.05 20.12 19.26
C GLU A 205 0.45 18.77 19.82
N GLY A 206 0.50 17.73 18.97
CA GLY A 206 1.01 16.42 19.33
C GLY A 206 0.20 15.27 18.75
N GLN A 207 0.56 14.06 19.17
CA GLN A 207 -0.07 12.83 18.69
C GLN A 207 -1.52 12.70 19.20
N ARG A 208 -2.44 12.36 18.31
CA ARG A 208 -3.87 12.18 18.60
C ARG A 208 -4.38 10.85 18.06
N SER A 209 -5.29 10.21 18.77
CA SER A 209 -6.09 9.09 18.27
C SER A 209 -7.19 9.55 17.34
N PHE A 210 -7.71 8.64 16.51
CA PHE A 210 -8.90 8.90 15.69
C PHE A 210 -10.08 9.42 16.51
N SER A 211 -10.34 8.81 17.68
CA SER A 211 -11.41 9.23 18.60
C SER A 211 -11.22 10.65 19.14
N GLU A 212 -9.98 11.08 19.37
CA GLU A 212 -9.71 12.45 19.81
C GLU A 212 -9.95 13.45 18.69
N VAL A 213 -9.59 13.13 17.44
CA VAL A 213 -9.89 13.98 16.29
C VAL A 213 -11.41 14.08 16.07
N VAL A 214 -12.15 12.98 16.23
CA VAL A 214 -13.63 12.98 16.18
C VAL A 214 -14.22 13.88 17.26
N ARG A 215 -13.77 13.73 18.51
CA ARG A 215 -14.25 14.55 19.62
C ARG A 215 -13.91 16.03 19.44
N PHE A 216 -12.71 16.35 18.98
CA PHE A 216 -12.26 17.72 18.74
C PHE A 216 -13.04 18.40 17.61
N SER A 217 -13.20 17.70 16.48
CA SER A 217 -13.86 18.27 15.30
C SER A 217 -15.37 18.38 15.44
N GLY A 218 -16.00 17.55 16.28
CA GLY A 218 -17.46 17.46 16.40
C GLY A 218 -18.14 16.87 15.17
N LEU A 219 -17.38 16.30 14.23
CA LEU A 219 -17.87 15.73 12.99
C LEU A 219 -18.21 14.24 13.14
N ALA A 220 -19.02 13.71 12.23
CA ALA A 220 -19.27 12.28 12.14
C ALA A 220 -17.97 11.50 11.85
N LYS A 221 -17.89 10.26 12.36
CA LYS A 221 -16.72 9.39 12.17
C LYS A 221 -16.34 9.20 10.69
N SER A 222 -17.33 9.00 9.82
CA SER A 222 -17.09 8.87 8.37
C SER A 222 -16.44 10.13 7.78
N THR A 223 -16.91 11.32 8.16
CA THR A 223 -16.34 12.59 7.71
C THR A 223 -14.91 12.78 8.19
N VAL A 224 -14.61 12.47 9.45
CA VAL A 224 -13.24 12.55 9.98
C VAL A 224 -12.32 11.56 9.30
N HIS A 225 -12.79 10.34 9.03
CA HIS A 225 -12.04 9.37 8.24
C HIS A 225 -11.71 9.93 6.85
N HIS A 226 -12.69 10.48 6.13
CA HIS A 226 -12.45 11.11 4.83
C HIS A 226 -11.47 12.29 4.90
N HIS A 227 -11.52 13.11 5.95
CA HIS A 227 -10.58 14.21 6.14
C HIS A 227 -9.16 13.72 6.40
N LEU A 228 -8.95 12.77 7.32
CA LEU A 228 -7.63 12.21 7.62
C LEU A 228 -7.02 11.48 6.41
N VAL A 229 -7.86 10.76 5.67
CA VAL A 229 -7.52 10.16 4.37
C VAL A 229 -6.99 11.27 3.45
N ALA A 230 -7.78 12.30 3.14
CA ALA A 230 -7.35 13.38 2.25
C ALA A 230 -6.06 14.08 2.71
N LEU A 231 -5.92 14.36 4.00
CA LEU A 231 -4.72 14.98 4.59
C LEU A 231 -3.48 14.07 4.51
N ARG A 232 -3.67 12.76 4.62
CA ARG A 232 -2.60 11.77 4.49
C ARG A 232 -2.14 11.61 3.04
N ALA A 233 -3.08 11.57 2.09
CA ALA A 233 -2.80 11.54 0.65
C ALA A 233 -2.06 12.80 0.14
N SER A 234 -2.20 13.93 0.84
CA SER A 234 -1.44 15.15 0.55
C SER A 234 -0.11 15.24 1.29
N GLY A 235 0.30 14.21 2.04
CA GLY A 235 1.55 14.24 2.81
C GLY A 235 1.57 15.29 3.92
N LEU A 236 0.42 15.66 4.49
CA LEU A 236 0.34 16.66 5.58
C LEU A 236 0.33 16.01 6.97
N VAL A 237 -0.17 14.78 7.05
CA VAL A 237 -0.35 14.04 8.30
C VAL A 237 0.56 12.83 8.33
N ARG A 238 1.24 12.62 9.45
CA ARG A 238 1.97 11.39 9.78
C ARG A 238 1.05 10.47 10.57
N ILE A 239 1.09 9.18 10.24
CA ILE A 239 0.47 8.09 10.98
C ILE A 239 1.58 7.32 11.69
N LEU A 240 1.41 7.12 13.00
CA LEU A 240 2.25 6.23 13.79
C LEU A 240 1.49 4.92 14.01
N VAL A 241 2.03 3.85 13.44
CA VAL A 241 1.52 2.50 13.63
C VAL A 241 2.28 1.88 14.80
N ALA A 242 1.59 1.68 15.92
CA ALA A 242 2.13 0.93 17.04
C ALA A 242 2.22 -0.55 16.64
N ASP A 243 3.40 -1.14 16.80
CA ASP A 243 3.73 -2.58 16.68
C ASP A 243 3.18 -3.38 15.47
N GLY A 244 2.67 -2.70 14.44
CA GLY A 244 2.10 -3.32 13.24
C GLY A 244 0.84 -4.15 13.47
N ASN A 245 0.29 -4.16 14.69
CA ASN A 245 -0.94 -4.87 14.99
C ASN A 245 -2.16 -4.01 14.62
N PRO A 246 -3.04 -4.45 13.70
CA PRO A 246 -4.28 -3.74 13.38
C PRO A 246 -5.23 -3.55 14.58
N GLY A 247 -5.02 -4.29 15.67
CA GLY A 247 -5.76 -4.15 16.92
C GLY A 247 -5.35 -2.92 17.75
N ASN A 248 -4.18 -2.34 17.49
CA ASN A 248 -3.73 -1.13 18.18
C ASN A 248 -4.14 0.11 17.38
N PRO A 249 -4.72 1.13 18.06
CA PRO A 249 -5.21 2.31 17.36
C PRO A 249 -4.04 3.21 16.94
N ASP A 250 -3.93 3.40 15.62
CA ASP A 250 -3.03 4.38 15.02
C ASP A 250 -3.11 5.76 15.70
N ARG A 251 -1.96 6.44 15.73
CA ARG A 251 -1.86 7.84 16.16
C ARG A 251 -1.56 8.73 14.96
N PHE A 252 -2.16 9.92 14.96
CA PHE A 252 -1.99 10.94 13.93
C PHE A 252 -1.24 12.13 14.51
N THR A 253 -0.35 12.73 13.72
CA THR A 253 0.34 13.99 14.06
C THR A 253 0.55 14.79 12.79
N LEU A 254 0.78 16.10 12.91
CA LEU A 254 1.28 16.89 11.79
C LEU A 254 2.63 16.30 11.34
N ARG A 255 2.84 16.11 10.03
CA ARG A 255 4.13 15.64 9.52
C ARG A 255 5.18 16.75 9.72
N PRO A 256 6.37 16.46 10.29
CA PRO A 256 7.46 17.43 10.35
C PRO A 256 7.85 17.92 8.95
N GLY A 257 8.23 19.20 8.85
CA GLY A 257 8.63 19.80 7.57
C GLY A 257 7.46 20.15 6.63
N VAL A 258 6.22 20.23 7.15
CA VAL A 258 5.03 20.43 6.30
C VAL A 258 5.05 21.78 5.57
N THR A 259 5.60 22.81 6.20
CA THR A 259 5.68 24.16 5.65
C THR A 259 6.64 24.23 4.48
N GLU A 260 7.80 23.61 4.63
CA GLU A 260 8.83 23.48 3.61
C GLU A 260 8.28 22.67 2.43
N TYR A 261 7.65 21.52 2.71
CA TYR A 261 7.01 20.69 1.70
C TYR A 261 5.95 21.46 0.88
N VAL A 262 5.07 22.22 1.53
CA VAL A 262 4.06 23.02 0.84
C VAL A 262 4.70 24.08 -0.06
N SER A 263 5.71 24.77 0.47
CA SER A 263 6.46 25.80 -0.27
C SER A 263 7.18 25.21 -1.48
N GLU A 264 7.84 24.07 -1.33
CA GLU A 264 8.56 23.36 -2.40
C GLU A 264 7.62 22.90 -3.51
N GLN A 265 6.46 22.31 -3.16
CA GLN A 265 5.49 21.86 -4.17
C GLN A 265 4.97 23.02 -5.02
N LEU A 266 4.68 24.16 -4.40
CA LEU A 266 4.18 25.33 -5.12
C LEU A 266 5.30 26.02 -5.92
N SER A 267 6.47 26.18 -5.32
CA SER A 267 7.64 26.80 -5.96
C SER A 267 8.14 25.97 -7.14
N GLY A 268 8.11 24.64 -7.04
CA GLY A 268 8.46 23.74 -8.14
C GLY A 268 7.57 23.99 -9.35
N PHE A 269 6.26 24.02 -9.16
CA PHE A 269 5.31 24.25 -10.26
C PHE A 269 5.38 25.66 -10.86
N LEU A 270 5.62 26.69 -10.05
CA LEU A 270 5.66 28.08 -10.54
C LEU A 270 6.96 28.44 -11.28
N ASN A 271 8.03 27.67 -11.07
CA ASN A 271 9.34 27.91 -11.67
C ASN A 271 9.71 26.87 -12.75
N GLU A 272 8.77 26.00 -13.14
CA GLU A 272 8.85 25.15 -14.35
C GLU A 272 8.78 26.01 -15.62
#